data_AF-A0A1F5CZQ7-F1
#
_entry.id   AF-A0A1F5CZQ7-F1
#
_cell.length_a   1.000
_cell.length_b   1.000
_cell.length_c   1.000
_cell.angle_alpha   90.00
_cell.angle_beta   90.00
_cell.angle_gamma   90.00
#
_symmetry.space_group_name_H-M   'P 1'
#
loop_
_entity.id
_entity.type
_entity.pdbx_description
1 polymer ?
#
loop_
_entity_poly.entity_id
_entity_poly.type
_entity_poly.pdbx_seq_one_letter_code
_entity_poly.pdbx_strand_id
1 'polypeptide(L)' 'MTLAERRVYDLVSQGDVMCKQISHLDSGAIPSLIRKGLVEVYSKQVSSTRDKRLKFLRKV' A
#
# COMPACT_ATOMS: atom_id res chain seq x y z
N MET A 1 -3.37 -16.62 -3.66
CA MET A 1 -2.92 -15.23 -3.91
C MET A 1 -2.42 -15.15 -5.34
N THR A 2 -2.74 -14.10 -6.09
CA THR A 2 -2.23 -13.90 -7.46
C THR A 2 -0.77 -13.42 -7.44
N LEU A 3 -0.08 -13.46 -8.59
CA LEU A 3 1.30 -12.95 -8.67
C LEU A 3 1.39 -11.45 -8.35
N ALA A 4 0.41 -10.65 -8.79
CA ALA A 4 0.33 -9.22 -8.46
C ALA A 4 0.09 -8.99 -6.95
N GLU A 5 -0.83 -9.76 -6.35
CA GLU A 5 -1.06 -9.72 -4.89
C GLU A 5 0.20 -10.07 -4.12
N ARG A 6 0.94 -11.11 -4.54
CA ARG A 6 2.18 -11.52 -3.90
C ARG A 6 3.25 -10.43 -4.01
N ARG A 7 3.44 -9.83 -5.19
CA ARG A 7 4.41 -8.72 -5.38
C ARG A 7 4.10 -7.52 -4.48
N VAL A 8 2.85 -7.07 -4.45
CA VAL A 8 2.44 -5.95 -3.60
C VAL A 8 2.60 -6.30 -2.12
N TYR A 9 2.22 -7.52 -1.73
CA TYR A 9 2.38 -7.99 -0.36
C TYR A 9 3.86 -8.07 0.05
N ASP A 10 4.73 -8.59 -0.80
CA ASP A 10 6.17 -8.68 -0.53
C ASP A 10 6.80 -7.28 -0.39
N LEU A 11 6.41 -6.32 -1.24
CA LEU A 11 6.83 -4.92 -1.13
C LEU A 11 6.39 -4.29 0.20
N VAL A 12 5.13 -4.47 0.58
CA VAL A 12 4.57 -3.95 1.82
C VAL A 12 5.11 -4.69 3.06
N SER A 13 5.53 -5.94 2.91
CA SER A 13 6.16 -6.70 3.99
C SER A 13 7.59 -6.24 4.29
N GLN A 14 8.24 -5.53 3.37
CA GLN A 14 9.56 -4.93 3.60
C GLN A 14 9.47 -3.55 4.29
N GLY A 15 8.31 -2.90 4.25
CA GLY A 15 8.06 -1.62 4.92
C GLY A 15 6.82 -0.91 4.38
N ASP A 16 6.56 0.28 4.91
CA ASP A 16 5.42 1.08 4.49
C ASP A 16 5.64 1.63 3.08
N VAL A 17 4.79 1.24 2.14
CA VAL A 17 4.90 1.64 0.73
C VAL A 17 3.84 2.68 0.41
N MET A 18 4.23 3.78 -0.22
CA MET A 18 3.25 4.77 -0.67
C MET A 18 2.42 4.20 -1.82
N CYS A 19 1.11 4.44 -1.84
CA CYS A 19 0.25 3.95 -2.93
C CYS A 19 0.71 4.43 -4.31
N LYS A 20 1.41 5.57 -4.40
CA LYS A 20 1.99 6.09 -5.65
C LYS A 20 3.21 5.32 -6.17
N GLN A 21 3.90 4.58 -5.32
CA GLN A 21 5.07 3.78 -5.71
C GLN A 21 4.65 2.44 -6.32
N ILE A 22 3.38 2.06 -6.18
CA ILE A 22 2.85 0.81 -6.72
C ILE A 22 2.49 1.05 -8.18
N SER A 23 2.95 0.17 -9.05
CA SER A 23 2.61 0.22 -10.47
C SER A 23 1.10 0.19 -10.68
N HIS A 24 0.61 0.92 -11.67
CA HIS A 24 -0.81 0.93 -12.03
C HIS A 24 -1.35 -0.47 -12.34
N LEU A 25 -0.50 -1.36 -12.88
CA LEU A 25 -0.84 -2.76 -13.15
C LEU A 25 -1.11 -3.57 -11.87
N ASP A 26 -0.34 -3.32 -10.81
CA ASP A 26 -0.45 -4.04 -9.54
C ASP A 26 -1.46 -3.38 -8.57
N SER A 27 -1.88 -2.15 -8.87
CA SER A 27 -2.84 -1.39 -8.06
C SER A 27 -4.19 -2.10 -7.93
N GLY A 28 -4.59 -2.90 -8.92
CA GLY A 28 -5.80 -3.74 -8.86
C GLY A 28 -5.75 -4.84 -7.80
N ALA A 29 -4.54 -5.24 -7.36
CA ALA A 29 -4.37 -6.24 -6.30
C ALA A 29 -4.59 -5.64 -4.90
N ILE A 30 -4.40 -4.33 -4.72
CA ILE A 30 -4.50 -3.66 -3.41
C ILE A 30 -5.88 -3.87 -2.76
N PRO A 31 -7.03 -3.60 -3.43
CA PRO A 31 -8.34 -3.83 -2.82
C PRO A 31 -8.58 -5.30 -2.45
N SER A 32 -8.03 -6.24 -3.23
CA SER A 32 -8.16 -7.67 -2.94
C SER A 32 -7.36 -8.07 -1.69
N LEU A 33 -6.15 -7.55 -1.52
CA LEU A 33 -5.33 -7.75 -0.32
C LEU A 33 -5.98 -7.14 0.94
N ILE A 34 -6.60 -5.96 0.80
CA ILE A 34 -7.36 -5.32 1.89
C ILE A 34 -8.56 -6.17 2.29
N ARG A 35 -9.36 -6.65 1.33
CA ARG A 35 -10.50 -7.55 1.60
C ARG A 35 -10.08 -8.85 2.30
N LYS A 36 -8.87 -9.33 2.02
CA LYS A 36 -8.29 -10.51 2.67
C LYS A 36 -7.72 -10.22 4.06
N GLY A 37 -7.65 -8.96 4.48
CA GLY A 37 -7.07 -8.56 5.77
C GLY A 37 -5.55 -8.71 5.84
N LEU A 38 -4.85 -8.70 4.69
CA LEU A 38 -3.39 -8.87 4.63
C LEU A 38 -2.64 -7.53 4.65
N VAL A 39 -3.26 -6.47 4.14
CA VAL A 39 -2.69 -5.13 4.07
C VAL A 39 -3.74 -4.09 4.44
N GLU A 40 -3.31 -2.97 4.98
CA GLU A 40 -4.14 -1.84 5.37
C GLU A 40 -3.66 -0.56 4.69
N VAL A 41 -4.61 0.28 4.27
CA VAL A 41 -4.32 1.64 3.77
C VAL A 41 -4.50 2.63 4.91
N TYR A 42 -3.48 3.43 5.17
CA TYR A 42 -3.55 4.50 6.14
C TYR A 42 -3.00 5.81 5.56
N SER A 43 -3.37 6.94 6.16
CA SER A 43 -2.98 8.28 5.68
C SER A 43 -2.02 8.96 6.66
N LYS A 44 -0.78 9.18 6.21
CA LYS A 44 0.29 9.81 7.01
C LYS A 44 0.63 11.19 6.47
N GLN A 45 0.86 12.14 7.37
CA GLN A 45 1.42 13.45 7.01
C GLN A 45 2.90 13.26 6.67
N VAL A 46 3.29 13.71 5.49
CA VAL A 46 4.67 13.50 4.98
C VAL A 46 5.57 14.71 5.15
N SER A 47 5.02 15.85 5.60
CA SER A 47 5.77 17.07 5.83
C SER A 47 5.17 17.84 6.99
N SER A 48 5.99 18.31 7.92
CA SER A 48 5.55 19.10 9.08
C SER A 48 5.06 20.50 8.71
N THR A 49 5.38 20.99 7.51
CA THR A 49 5.06 22.36 7.06
C THR A 49 3.88 22.44 6.09
N ARG A 50 3.40 21.30 5.60
CA ARG A 50 2.23 21.22 4.71
C ARG A 50 1.26 20.16 5.23
N ASP A 51 -0.03 20.48 5.27
CA ASP A 51 -1.13 19.55 5.58
C ASP A 51 -1.35 18.47 4.50
N LYS A 52 -0.33 18.17 3.70
CA LYS A 52 -0.38 17.16 2.66
C LYS A 52 -0.25 15.78 3.29
N ARG A 53 -1.36 15.05 3.34
CA ARG A 53 -1.41 13.63 3.75
C ARG A 53 -1.32 12.74 2.52
N LEU A 54 -0.46 11.74 2.57
CA LEU A 54 -0.34 10.71 1.53
C LEU A 54 -0.82 9.36 2.05
N LYS A 55 -1.34 8.54 1.14
CA LYS A 55 -1.80 7.20 1.44
C LYS A 55 -0.64 6.22 1.35
N PHE A 56 -0.49 5.42 2.38
CA PHE A 56 0.51 4.37 2.51
C PHE A 56 -0.19 3.04 2.73
N LEU A 57 0.46 1.97 2.28
CA LEU A 57 0.12 0.61 2.59
C LEU A 57 1.07 0.10 3.66
N ARG A 58 0.50 -0.57 4.67
CA ARG A 58 1.24 -1.38 5.64
C ARG A 58 0.68 -2.78 5.68
N LYS A 59 1.52 -3.72 6.13
CA LYS A 59 1.08 -5.08 6.43
C LYS A 59 0.22 -5.05 7.71
N VAL A 60 -0.84 -5.86 7.72
CA VAL A 60 -1.68 -6.13 8.90
C VAL A 60 -1.06 -7.25 9.74
#